data_AF-A0A7J6TF17-F1
#
_entry.id   AF-A0A7J6TF17-F1
#
_cell.length_a   1.000
_cell.length_b   1.000
_cell.length_c   1.000
_cell.angle_alpha   90.00
_cell.angle_beta   90.00
_cell.angle_gamma   90.00
#
_symmetry.space_group_name_H-M   'P 1'
#
loop_
_entity.id
_entity.type
_entity.pdbx_description
1 polymer ?
#
loop_
_entity_poly.entity_id
_entity_poly.type
_entity_poly.pdbx_seq_one_letter_code
_entity_poly.pdbx_strand_id
1 'polypeptide(L)'
;LSNVYYLCRVSKQTVVYLDRENAIHKRPFNNAEYCFKMALWQKRYDDVKRWIKQARICGNVGIGYLKSKGYPEVALQFVDDPLTRFNLSLEFGHLDEALSCAKRIDQK
;
A
#
# COMPACT_ATOMS: atom_id res chain seq x y z
N LEU A 1 -20.08 -2.59 -25.37
CA LEU A 1 -19.52 -3.14 -24.12
C LEU A 1 -18.17 -3.76 -24.44
N SER A 2 -17.15 -3.28 -23.73
CA SER A 2 -15.77 -3.77 -23.69
C SER A 2 -15.69 -5.29 -23.50
N ASN A 3 -14.64 -5.90 -24.04
CA ASN A 3 -14.38 -7.36 -24.02
C ASN A 3 -14.80 -8.05 -22.71
N VAL A 4 -15.63 -9.08 -22.82
CA VAL A 4 -16.09 -9.91 -21.69
C VAL A 4 -15.13 -11.07 -21.53
N TYR A 5 -14.63 -11.23 -20.31
CA TYR A 5 -13.71 -12.30 -19.94
C TYR A 5 -14.31 -13.14 -18.81
N TYR A 6 -14.18 -14.46 -18.91
CA TYR A 6 -14.59 -15.40 -17.88
C TYR A 6 -13.36 -15.83 -17.08
N LEU A 7 -13.31 -15.46 -15.81
CA LEU A 7 -12.20 -15.84 -14.93
C LEU A 7 -12.23 -17.34 -14.65
N CYS A 8 -11.14 -18.05 -14.94
CA CYS A 8 -11.04 -19.49 -14.71
C CYS A 8 -10.19 -19.80 -13.47
N ARG A 9 -9.06 -19.10 -13.29
CA ARG A 9 -8.14 -19.35 -12.17
C ARG A 9 -7.24 -18.16 -11.90
N VAL A 10 -6.92 -17.92 -10.63
CA VAL A 10 -5.83 -17.04 -10.19
C VAL A 10 -4.86 -17.85 -9.34
N SER A 11 -3.58 -17.88 -9.72
CA SER A 11 -2.56 -18.64 -9.01
C SER A 11 -1.17 -18.10 -9.30
N LYS A 12 -0.30 -18.02 -8.28
CA LYS A 12 1.12 -17.63 -8.42
C LYS A 12 1.32 -16.40 -9.35
N GLN A 13 0.60 -15.31 -9.08
CA GLN A 13 0.68 -14.06 -9.88
C GLN A 13 0.31 -14.21 -11.36
N THR A 14 -0.52 -15.19 -11.70
CA THR A 14 -1.06 -15.38 -13.04
C THR A 14 -2.57 -15.49 -12.96
N VAL A 15 -3.25 -14.76 -13.82
CA VAL A 15 -4.69 -14.86 -14.07
C VAL A 15 -4.90 -15.63 -15.36
N VAL A 16 -5.76 -16.64 -15.29
CA VAL A 16 -6.21 -17.44 -16.42
C VAL A 16 -7.67 -17.12 -16.68
N TYR A 17 -8.00 -16.75 -17.92
CA TYR A 17 -9.35 -16.38 -18.30
C TYR A 17 -9.68 -16.86 -19.73
N LEU A 18 -10.97 -17.03 -20.01
CA LEU A 18 -11.51 -17.29 -21.34
C LEU A 18 -12.11 -16.02 -21.93
N ASP A 19 -12.00 -15.86 -23.25
CA ASP A 19 -12.79 -14.88 -24.00
C ASP A 19 -14.04 -15.54 -24.65
N ARG A 20 -14.78 -14.76 -25.44
CA ARG A 20 -15.99 -15.23 -26.13
C ARG A 20 -15.72 -16.11 -27.35
N GLU A 21 -14.47 -16.18 -27.81
CA GLU A 21 -14.04 -17.03 -28.92
C GLU A 21 -13.55 -18.40 -28.41
N ASN A 22 -13.74 -18.68 -27.11
CA ASN A 22 -13.26 -19.85 -26.39
C ASN A 22 -11.73 -19.94 -26.30
N ALA A 23 -11.02 -18.82 -26.48
CA ALA A 23 -9.57 -18.80 -26.34
C ALA A 23 -9.16 -18.65 -24.86
N ILE A 24 -8.20 -19.47 -24.45
CA ILE A 24 -7.62 -19.44 -23.09
C ILE A 24 -6.45 -18.46 -23.09
N HIS A 25 -6.53 -17.48 -22.20
CA HIS A 25 -5.48 -16.50 -21.98
C HIS A 25 -4.84 -16.69 -20.62
N LYS A 26 -3.53 -16.42 -20.55
CA LYS A 26 -2.78 -16.31 -19.30
C LYS A 26 -2.11 -14.95 -19.26
N ARG A 27 -2.33 -14.18 -18.20
CA ARG A 27 -1.66 -12.90 -18.01
C ARG A 27 -1.05 -12.76 -16.62
N PRO A 28 0.12 -12.10 -16.52
CA PRO A 28 0.70 -11.77 -15.23
C PRO A 28 -0.25 -10.84 -14.46
N PHE A 29 -0.31 -11.05 -13.15
CA PHE A 29 -1.13 -10.31 -12.22
C PHE A 29 -0.31 -9.94 -10.99
N ASN A 30 -0.12 -8.65 -10.79
CA ASN A 30 0.52 -8.14 -9.58
C ASN A 30 -0.48 -8.15 -8.43
N ASN A 31 -0.23 -9.00 -7.43
CA ASN A 31 -1.07 -9.14 -6.24
C ASN A 31 -0.56 -8.35 -5.02
N ALA A 32 0.46 -7.50 -5.16
CA ALA A 32 1.10 -6.81 -4.04
C ALA A 32 0.11 -5.97 -3.22
N GLU A 33 -0.71 -5.14 -3.88
CA GLU A 33 -1.71 -4.31 -3.20
C GLU A 33 -2.73 -5.14 -2.43
N TYR A 34 -3.24 -6.23 -3.04
CA TYR A 34 -4.14 -7.16 -2.36
C TYR A 34 -3.48 -7.77 -1.12
N CYS A 35 -2.26 -8.29 -1.26
CA CYS A 35 -1.52 -8.91 -0.16
C CYS A 35 -1.30 -7.94 1.00
N PHE A 36 -1.00 -6.67 0.72
CA PHE A 36 -0.86 -5.63 1.73
C PHE A 36 -2.16 -5.28 2.43
N LYS A 37 -3.25 -5.05 1.67
CA LYS A 37 -4.56 -4.76 2.26
C LYS A 37 -5.03 -5.92 3.13
N MET A 38 -4.80 -7.15 2.70
CA MET A 38 -5.07 -8.35 3.49
C MET A 38 -4.21 -8.43 4.76
N ALA A 39 -2.90 -8.18 4.67
CA ALA A 39 -2.01 -8.18 5.84
C ALA A 39 -2.43 -7.14 6.88
N LEU A 40 -2.82 -5.95 6.44
CA LEU A 40 -3.35 -4.89 7.31
C LEU A 40 -4.65 -5.33 7.98
N TRP A 41 -5.61 -5.87 7.23
CA TRP A 41 -6.87 -6.37 7.78
C TRP A 41 -6.66 -7.50 8.80
N GLN A 42 -5.69 -8.39 8.55
CA GLN A 42 -5.28 -9.46 9.46
C GLN A 42 -4.42 -8.96 10.63
N LYS A 43 -4.14 -7.65 10.75
CA LYS A 43 -3.26 -7.05 11.76
C LYS A 43 -1.83 -7.64 11.78
N ARG A 44 -1.35 -8.14 10.64
CA ARG A 44 0.00 -8.69 10.46
C ARG A 44 1.01 -7.58 10.16
N TYR A 45 1.30 -6.75 11.16
CA TYR A 45 2.08 -5.52 10.97
C TYR A 45 3.52 -5.76 10.50
N ASP A 46 4.13 -6.90 10.82
CA ASP A 46 5.47 -7.26 10.32
C ASP A 46 5.48 -7.55 8.82
N ASP A 47 4.40 -8.10 8.28
CA ASP A 47 4.26 -8.28 6.84
C ASP A 47 3.98 -6.94 6.16
N VAL A 48 3.11 -6.10 6.75
CA VAL A 48 2.87 -4.73 6.27
C VAL A 48 4.19 -3.94 6.18
N LYS A 49 5.03 -4.04 7.22
CA LYS A 49 6.41 -3.52 7.28
C LYS A 49 7.24 -3.98 6.09
N ARG A 50 7.29 -5.29 5.84
CA ARG A 50 8.05 -5.88 4.73
C ARG A 50 7.54 -5.40 3.38
N TRP A 51 6.22 -5.35 3.18
CA TRP A 51 5.60 -4.93 1.92
C TRP A 51 5.91 -3.48 1.57
N ILE A 52 5.88 -2.57 2.55
CA ILE A 52 6.21 -1.16 2.33
C ILE A 52 7.71 -0.98 2.06
N LYS A 53 8.58 -1.59 2.87
CA LYS A 53 10.05 -1.47 2.70
C LYS A 53 10.56 -2.05 1.39
N GLN A 54 9.94 -3.13 0.88
CA GLN A 54 10.34 -3.74 -0.39
C GLN A 54 9.83 -2.98 -1.62
N ALA A 55 9.13 -1.85 -1.46
CA ALA A 55 8.59 -1.01 -2.53
C ALA A 55 7.72 -1.78 -3.56
N ARG A 56 7.21 -2.97 -3.20
CA ARG A 56 6.36 -3.79 -4.10
C ARG A 56 4.99 -3.16 -4.32
N ILE A 57 4.65 -2.16 -3.52
CA ILE A 57 3.51 -1.26 -3.68
C ILE A 57 4.08 0.11 -3.92
N CYS A 58 3.58 0.77 -4.95
CA CYS A 58 4.06 2.02 -5.50
C CYS A 58 4.11 3.13 -4.42
N GLY A 59 5.19 3.20 -3.64
CA GLY A 59 5.46 4.23 -2.62
C GLY A 59 4.23 4.77 -1.88
N ASN A 60 3.95 6.06 -2.08
CA ASN A 60 2.94 6.89 -1.40
C ASN A 60 1.50 6.32 -1.38
N VAL A 61 1.16 5.35 -2.24
CA VAL A 61 -0.17 4.71 -2.25
C VAL A 61 -0.42 3.90 -0.98
N GLY A 62 0.59 3.20 -0.46
CA GLY A 62 0.45 2.42 0.77
C GLY A 62 0.19 3.29 2.00
N ILE A 63 0.93 4.39 2.13
CA ILE A 63 0.78 5.37 3.22
C ILE A 63 -0.58 6.07 3.12
N GLY A 64 -0.98 6.50 1.93
CA GLY A 64 -2.29 7.09 1.70
C GLY A 64 -3.44 6.13 2.06
N TYR A 65 -3.30 4.84 1.74
CA TYR A 65 -4.28 3.83 2.14
C TYR A 65 -4.39 3.70 3.67
N LEU A 66 -3.26 3.61 4.39
CA LEU A 66 -3.23 3.56 5.85
C LEU A 66 -3.91 4.78 6.48
N LYS A 67 -3.59 5.98 5.97
CA LYS A 67 -4.20 7.25 6.39
C LYS A 67 -5.73 7.21 6.20
N SER A 68 -6.22 6.85 5.01
CA SER A 68 -7.66 6.78 4.73
C SER A 68 -8.42 5.74 5.56
N LYS A 69 -7.70 4.74 6.10
CA LYS A 69 -8.27 3.68 6.94
C LYS A 69 -8.12 3.94 8.44
N GLY A 70 -7.56 5.09 8.83
CA GLY A 70 -7.40 5.46 10.23
C GLY A 70 -6.30 4.69 10.94
N TYR A 71 -5.20 4.36 10.25
CA TYR A 71 -4.01 3.74 10.83
C TYR A 71 -2.79 4.67 10.77
N PRO A 72 -2.83 5.87 11.39
CA PRO A 72 -1.76 6.85 11.31
C PRO A 72 -0.47 6.43 12.01
N GLU A 73 -0.56 5.73 13.14
CA GLU A 73 0.61 5.24 13.89
C GLU A 73 1.39 4.22 13.05
N VAL A 74 0.64 3.36 12.35
CA VAL A 74 1.19 2.38 11.42
C VAL A 74 1.84 3.10 10.25
N ALA A 75 1.18 4.11 9.67
CA ALA A 75 1.74 4.91 8.59
C ALA A 75 3.05 5.63 8.99
N LEU A 76 3.09 6.25 10.16
CA LEU A 76 4.27 6.95 10.70
C LEU A 76 5.47 6.03 10.87
N GLN A 77 5.29 4.75 11.20
CA GLN A 77 6.41 3.79 11.25
C GLN A 77 7.08 3.57 9.89
N PHE A 78 6.48 4.01 8.79
CA PHE A 78 6.94 3.74 7.43
C PHE A 78 7.31 4.99 6.62
N VAL A 79 7.17 6.19 7.20
CA VAL A 79 7.56 7.43 6.54
C VAL A 79 8.99 7.82 6.96
N ASP A 80 9.91 7.74 6.02
CA ASP A 80 11.31 8.17 6.21
C ASP A 80 11.51 9.67 5.92
N ASP A 81 10.71 10.24 5.01
CA ASP A 81 10.79 11.66 4.64
C ASP A 81 10.31 12.56 5.80
N PRO A 82 11.15 13.46 6.35
CA PRO A 82 10.79 14.30 7.49
C PRO A 82 9.58 15.20 7.23
N LEU A 83 9.41 15.70 6.00
CA LEU A 83 8.29 16.58 5.64
C LEU A 83 6.96 15.83 5.60
N THR A 84 6.94 14.66 4.96
CA THR A 84 5.77 13.77 4.95
C THR A 84 5.42 13.32 6.37
N ARG A 85 6.43 13.01 7.19
CA ARG A 85 6.26 12.61 8.58
C ARG A 85 5.70 13.75 9.44
N PHE A 86 6.19 14.98 9.24
CA PHE A 86 5.66 16.19 9.86
C PHE A 86 4.18 16.39 9.55
N ASN A 87 3.82 16.41 8.25
CA ASN A 87 2.45 16.62 7.81
C ASN A 87 1.50 15.56 8.36
N LEU A 88 1.92 14.30 8.33
CA LEU A 88 1.14 13.19 8.88
C LEU A 88 0.99 13.31 10.41
N SER A 89 2.06 13.64 11.13
CA SER A 89 2.03 13.82 12.58
C SER A 89 1.09 14.97 12.97
N LEU A 90 1.13 16.07 12.24
CA LEU A 90 0.28 17.24 12.49
C LEU A 90 -1.20 16.92 12.26
N GLU A 91 -1.52 16.23 11.17
CA GLU A 91 -2.90 15.86 10.81
C GLU A 91 -3.56 14.95 11.86
N PHE A 92 -2.79 14.07 12.49
CA PHE A 92 -3.28 13.12 13.50
C PHE A 92 -3.05 13.60 14.95
N GLY A 93 -2.56 14.83 15.15
CA GLY A 93 -2.40 15.43 16.48
C GLY A 93 -1.19 14.93 17.28
N HIS A 94 -0.21 14.30 16.63
CA HIS A 94 1.04 13.86 17.25
C HIS A 94 2.02 15.03 17.37
N LEU A 95 1.71 15.99 18.25
CA LEU A 95 2.40 17.29 18.32
C LEU A 95 3.89 17.17 18.66
N ASP A 96 4.29 16.23 19.53
CA ASP A 96 5.70 16.04 19.89
C ASP A 96 6.53 15.55 18.70
N GLU A 97 5.97 14.62 17.92
CA GLU A 97 6.61 14.09 16.72
C GLU A 97 6.64 15.15 15.60
N ALA A 98 5.55 15.91 15.43
CA ALA A 98 5.50 17.05 14.52
C ALA A 98 6.55 18.10 14.89
N LEU A 99 6.67 18.47 16.17
CA LEU A 99 7.67 19.43 16.64
C LEU A 99 9.11 18.94 16.39
N SER A 100 9.37 17.66 16.64
CA SER A 100 10.67 17.04 16.36
C SER A 100 11.02 17.09 14.87
N CYS A 101 10.06 16.74 14.00
CA CYS A 101 10.24 16.81 12.55
C CYS A 101 10.43 18.25 12.08
N ALA A 102 9.65 19.21 12.59
CA ALA A 102 9.76 20.63 12.25
C ALA A 102 11.16 21.17 12.55
N LYS A 103 11.70 20.90 13.75
CA LYS A 103 13.07 21.29 14.12
C LYS A 103 14.12 20.71 13.17
N ARG A 104 13.93 19.47 12.71
CA ARG A 104 14.84 18.80 11.79
C ARG A 104 14.76 19.36 10.36
N ILE A 105 13.59 19.82 9.95
CA ILE A 105 13.38 20.47 8.64
C ILE A 105 13.98 21.88 8.67
N ASP A 106 13.79 22.63 9.75
CA ASP A 106 14.29 24.01 9.93
C ASP A 106 15.84 24.08 10.02
N GLN A 107 16.48 22.99 10.46
CA GLN A 107 17.94 22.86 10.51
C GLN A 107 18.60 22.47 9.17
N LYS A 108 17.84 22.38 8.08
CA LYS A 108 18.34 22.15 6.72
C LYS A 108 18.38 23.44 5.92
#